data_AF-A0A7C5IYW6-F1
#
_entry.id   AF-A0A7C5IYW6-F1
#
_cell.length_a   1.000
_cell.length_b   1.000
_cell.length_c   1.000
_cell.angle_alpha   90.00
_cell.angle_beta   90.00
_cell.angle_gamma   90.00
#
_symmetry.space_group_name_H-M   'P 1'
#
loop_
_entity.id
_entity.type
_entity.pdbx_description
1 polymer ?
#
loop_
_entity_poly.entity_id
_entity_poly.type
_entity_poly.pdbx_seq_one_letter_code
_entity_poly.pdbx_strand_id
1 'polypeptide(L)'
;MDERTRQMLREILLSATVLGVFGILGAALVAFTWSATAERIALNEREMFLRNVYKLVPREEITNDLLKDVITIEAPTLSDAPVKVYRARRNGQPLALIFSPVQRPGYAGPIRLMVGVRADGTLGGVRVLSHSETPGLGDKIDEEKSDWILGFSGRSLDDPPLEKWKV
;
A
#
# COMPACT_ATOMS: atom_id res chain seq x y z
N MET A 1 -52.94 -0.40 -30.61
CA MET A 1 -51.49 -0.61 -30.81
C MET A 1 -51.33 -1.44 -32.07
N ASP A 2 -50.65 -0.90 -33.08
CA ASP A 2 -50.45 -1.56 -34.37
C ASP A 2 -49.56 -2.82 -34.22
N GLU A 3 -49.74 -3.79 -35.13
CA GLU A 3 -49.00 -5.05 -35.21
C GLU A 3 -47.49 -4.81 -35.37
N ARG A 4 -47.08 -3.77 -36.11
CA ARG A 4 -45.69 -3.30 -36.18
C ARG A 4 -45.12 -2.90 -34.82
N THR A 5 -45.90 -2.18 -34.00
CA THR A 5 -45.46 -1.75 -32.67
C THR A 5 -45.28 -2.95 -31.72
N ARG A 6 -46.16 -3.96 -31.80
CA ARG A 6 -46.03 -5.20 -31.02
C ARG A 6 -44.81 -6.02 -31.43
N GLN A 7 -44.51 -6.09 -32.73
CA GLN A 7 -43.33 -6.77 -33.24
C GLN A 7 -42.03 -6.06 -32.81
N MET A 8 -41.97 -4.73 -32.96
CA MET A 8 -40.83 -3.94 -32.49
C MET A 8 -40.60 -4.08 -30.98
N LEU A 9 -41.65 -4.01 -30.15
CA LEU A 9 -41.53 -4.20 -28.71
C LEU A 9 -40.99 -5.59 -28.34
N ARG A 10 -41.43 -6.64 -29.03
CA ARG A 10 -40.94 -8.01 -28.81
C ARG A 10 -39.45 -8.15 -29.13
N GLU A 11 -38.98 -7.55 -30.22
CA GLU A 11 -37.57 -7.57 -30.62
C GLU A 11 -36.69 -6.76 -29.65
N ILE A 12 -37.19 -5.60 -29.19
CA ILE A 12 -36.53 -4.79 -28.16
C ILE A 12 -36.43 -5.58 -26.84
N LEU A 13 -37.54 -6.19 -26.39
CA LEU A 13 -37.57 -7.00 -25.16
C LEU A 13 -36.64 -8.22 -25.25
N LEU A 14 -36.59 -8.90 -26.39
CA LEU A 14 -35.67 -10.01 -26.61
C LEU A 14 -34.21 -9.54 -26.51
N SER A 15 -33.85 -8.48 -27.21
CA SER A 15 -32.49 -7.93 -27.21
C SER A 15 -32.07 -7.45 -25.82
N ALA A 16 -32.96 -6.76 -25.11
CA ALA A 16 -32.74 -6.30 -23.74
C ALA A 16 -32.56 -7.48 -22.76
N THR A 17 -33.34 -8.55 -22.94
CA THR A 17 -33.24 -9.76 -22.12
C THR A 17 -31.92 -10.48 -22.36
N VAL A 18 -31.51 -10.66 -23.63
CA VAL A 18 -30.24 -11.30 -23.99
C VAL A 18 -29.06 -10.50 -23.42
N LEU A 19 -29.07 -9.18 -23.60
CA LEU A 19 -28.02 -8.31 -23.05
C LEU A 19 -28.01 -8.33 -21.52
N GLY A 20 -29.18 -8.32 -20.88
CA GLY A 20 -29.31 -8.42 -19.43
C GLY A 20 -28.75 -9.73 -18.88
N VAL A 21 -29.10 -10.86 -19.49
CA VAL A 21 -28.57 -12.18 -19.11
C VAL A 21 -27.06 -12.22 -19.29
N PHE A 22 -26.54 -11.72 -20.41
CA PHE A 22 -25.10 -11.67 -20.65
C PHE A 22 -24.37 -10.82 -19.59
N GLY A 23 -24.93 -9.66 -19.26
CA GLY A 23 -24.40 -8.79 -18.20
C GLY A 23 -24.39 -9.47 -16.83
N ILE A 24 -25.48 -10.16 -16.47
CA ILE A 24 -25.57 -10.92 -15.21
C ILE A 24 -24.52 -12.03 -15.16
N LEU A 25 -24.37 -12.79 -16.25
CA LEU A 25 -23.38 -13.87 -16.32
C LEU A 25 -21.95 -13.32 -16.21
N GLY A 26 -21.65 -12.20 -16.87
CA GLY A 26 -20.35 -11.54 -16.76
C GLY A 26 -20.06 -11.06 -15.33
N ALA A 27 -21.02 -10.39 -14.69
CA ALA A 27 -20.89 -9.94 -13.31
C ALA A 27 -20.72 -11.12 -12.33
N ALA A 28 -21.48 -12.19 -12.51
CA ALA A 28 -21.38 -13.41 -11.70
C ALA A 28 -20.00 -14.07 -11.84
N LEU A 29 -19.47 -14.15 -13.06
CA LEU A 29 -18.14 -14.72 -13.31
C LEU A 29 -17.04 -13.89 -12.62
N VAL A 30 -17.10 -12.56 -12.71
CA VAL A 30 -16.15 -11.67 -12.03
C VAL A 30 -16.26 -11.81 -10.51
N ALA A 31 -17.49 -11.82 -9.97
CA ALA A 31 -17.73 -11.96 -8.54
C ALA A 31 -17.21 -13.29 -7.99
N PHE A 32 -17.44 -14.40 -8.72
CA PHE A 32 -16.92 -15.72 -8.37
C PHE A 32 -15.40 -15.77 -8.43
N THR A 33 -14.79 -15.18 -9.46
CA THR A 33 -13.33 -15.13 -9.58
C THR A 33 -12.70 -14.33 -8.45
N TRP A 34 -13.30 -13.19 -8.10
CA TRP A 34 -12.84 -12.37 -6.99
C TRP A 34 -12.98 -13.10 -5.64
N SER A 35 -14.13 -13.73 -5.36
CA SER A 35 -14.32 -14.45 -4.10
C SER A 35 -13.38 -15.64 -3.96
N ALA A 36 -13.10 -16.37 -5.04
CA ALA A 36 -12.14 -17.47 -5.05
C ALA A 36 -10.69 -17.00 -4.86
N THR A 37 -10.37 -15.74 -5.21
CA THR A 37 -8.98 -15.21 -5.20
C THR A 37 -8.71 -14.25 -4.04
N ALA A 38 -9.75 -13.73 -3.38
CA ALA A 38 -9.64 -12.70 -2.34
C ALA A 38 -8.73 -13.14 -1.18
N GLU A 39 -8.84 -14.39 -0.73
CA GLU A 39 -7.98 -14.93 0.33
C GLU A 39 -6.50 -14.96 -0.09
N ARG A 40 -6.23 -15.39 -1.33
CA ARG A 40 -4.87 -15.42 -1.87
C ARG A 40 -4.28 -14.03 -2.02
N ILE A 41 -5.08 -13.04 -2.40
CA ILE A 41 -4.66 -11.63 -2.46
C ILE A 41 -4.27 -11.15 -1.05
N ALA A 42 -5.11 -11.41 -0.04
CA ALA A 42 -4.84 -11.00 1.33
C ALA A 42 -3.57 -11.66 1.92
N LEU A 43 -3.33 -12.93 1.61
CA LEU A 43 -2.11 -13.63 2.01
C LEU A 43 -0.87 -13.04 1.33
N ASN A 44 -0.93 -12.79 0.02
CA ASN A 44 0.16 -12.18 -0.73
C ASN A 44 0.47 -10.77 -0.22
N GLU A 45 -0.54 -9.95 0.03
CA GLU A 45 -0.38 -8.61 0.59
C GLU A 45 0.30 -8.65 1.96
N ARG A 46 -0.11 -9.60 2.82
CA ARG A 46 0.51 -9.82 4.13
C ARG A 46 1.98 -10.21 4.01
N GLU A 47 2.31 -11.14 3.12
CA GLU A 47 3.69 -11.58 2.91
C GLU A 47 4.56 -10.46 2.33
N MET A 48 4.06 -9.70 1.36
CA MET A 48 4.76 -8.55 0.80
C MET A 48 5.00 -7.47 1.86
N PHE A 49 4.00 -7.18 2.69
CA PHE A 49 4.14 -6.25 3.80
C PHE A 49 5.25 -6.70 4.75
N LEU A 50 5.21 -7.94 5.24
CA LEU A 50 6.21 -8.46 6.17
C LEU A 50 7.61 -8.50 5.55
N ARG A 51 7.73 -8.86 4.26
CA ARG A 51 9.00 -8.80 3.53
C ARG A 51 9.59 -7.40 3.54
N ASN A 52 8.78 -6.37 3.32
CA ASN A 52 9.23 -4.98 3.37
C ASN A 52 9.59 -4.56 4.80
N VAL A 53 8.85 -5.00 5.82
CA VAL A 53 9.25 -4.77 7.22
C VAL A 53 10.62 -5.36 7.52
N TYR A 54 10.88 -6.59 7.08
CA TYR A 54 12.15 -7.28 7.39
C TYR A 54 13.36 -6.66 6.67
N LYS A 55 13.14 -5.87 5.62
CA LYS A 55 14.17 -5.02 5.03
C LYS A 55 14.53 -3.80 5.92
N LEU A 56 13.64 -3.39 6.82
CA LEU A 56 13.81 -2.24 7.72
C LEU A 56 14.31 -2.66 9.10
N VAL A 57 13.80 -3.77 9.60
CA VAL A 57 14.15 -4.32 10.92
C VAL A 57 14.29 -5.83 10.75
N PRO A 58 15.50 -6.40 10.92
CA PRO A 58 15.73 -7.83 10.71
C PRO A 58 14.75 -8.70 11.49
N ARG A 59 14.26 -9.77 10.84
CA ARG A 59 13.22 -10.66 11.38
C ARG A 59 13.64 -11.24 12.73
N GLU A 60 14.92 -11.53 12.90
CA GLU A 60 15.53 -12.18 14.06
C GLU A 60 15.42 -11.31 15.32
N GLU A 61 15.28 -10.00 15.14
CA GLU A 61 15.14 -9.04 16.24
C GLU A 61 13.71 -8.95 16.77
N ILE A 62 12.72 -9.31 15.96
CA ILE A 62 11.30 -9.15 16.26
C ILE A 62 10.76 -10.44 16.88
N THR A 63 10.24 -10.34 18.10
CA THR A 63 9.72 -11.49 18.86
C THR A 63 8.21 -11.48 19.01
N ASN A 64 7.53 -10.36 18.74
CA ASN A 64 6.07 -10.26 18.81
C ASN A 64 5.38 -10.51 17.46
N ASP A 65 4.08 -10.79 17.50
CA ASP A 65 3.23 -10.81 16.31
C ASP A 65 2.93 -9.36 15.87
N LEU A 66 3.77 -8.85 14.98
CA LEU A 66 3.74 -7.46 14.52
C LEU A 66 2.36 -7.03 14.00
N LEU A 67 1.66 -7.92 13.30
CA LEU A 67 0.37 -7.60 12.68
C LEU A 67 -0.78 -7.48 13.69
N LYS A 68 -0.58 -7.99 14.91
CA LYS A 68 -1.52 -7.83 16.02
C LYS A 68 -1.15 -6.67 16.94
N ASP A 69 0.11 -6.25 16.93
CA ASP A 69 0.60 -5.16 17.76
C ASP A 69 0.56 -3.82 17.02
N VAL A 70 -0.65 -3.31 16.80
CA VAL A 70 -0.91 -2.11 15.99
C VAL A 70 -1.64 -1.05 16.81
N ILE A 71 -1.21 0.20 16.64
CA ILE A 71 -1.96 1.38 17.09
C ILE A 71 -2.35 2.22 15.89
N THR A 72 -3.40 3.02 16.04
CA THR A 72 -3.80 4.01 15.04
C THR A 72 -3.58 5.39 15.64
N ILE A 73 -2.93 6.28 14.89
CA ILE A 73 -2.65 7.64 15.31
C ILE A 73 -3.24 8.64 14.30
N GLU A 74 -3.69 9.78 14.79
CA GLU A 74 -3.99 10.95 13.97
C GLU A 74 -2.69 11.72 13.75
N ALA A 75 -2.22 11.80 12.50
CA ALA A 75 -0.96 12.45 12.17
C ALA A 75 -1.10 13.26 10.87
N PRO A 76 -1.68 14.48 10.92
CA PRO A 76 -1.95 15.31 9.75
C PRO A 76 -0.70 15.62 8.90
N THR A 77 0.49 15.59 9.51
CA THR A 77 1.76 15.78 8.80
C THR A 77 2.19 14.56 7.97
N LEU A 78 1.66 13.38 8.27
CA LEU A 78 2.00 12.11 7.60
C LEU A 78 0.91 11.67 6.60
N SER A 79 -0.35 12.01 6.87
CA SER A 79 -1.52 11.61 6.09
C SER A 79 -2.76 12.38 6.55
N ASP A 80 -3.69 12.65 5.63
CA ASP A 80 -5.01 13.22 5.95
C ASP A 80 -5.93 12.22 6.66
N ALA A 81 -5.59 10.92 6.61
CA ALA A 81 -6.32 9.84 7.26
C ALA A 81 -5.51 9.22 8.41
N PRO A 82 -6.16 8.58 9.40
CA PRO A 82 -5.49 7.94 10.52
C PRO A 82 -4.45 6.91 10.05
N VAL A 83 -3.27 6.94 10.64
CA VAL A 83 -2.13 6.11 10.24
C VAL A 83 -1.99 4.92 11.19
N LYS A 84 -1.89 3.72 10.62
CA LYS A 84 -1.53 2.52 11.38
C LYS A 84 -0.04 2.49 11.64
N VAL A 85 0.33 2.29 12.91
CA VAL A 85 1.70 2.12 13.37
C VAL A 85 1.84 0.73 13.98
N TYR A 86 2.69 -0.07 13.37
CA TYR A 86 3.04 -1.42 13.81
C TYR A 86 4.21 -1.33 14.79
N ARG A 87 4.05 -1.92 15.97
CA ARG A 87 5.05 -1.87 17.04
C ARG A 87 5.86 -3.15 17.02
N ALA A 88 7.10 -3.08 16.53
CA ALA A 88 8.04 -4.18 16.65
C ALA A 88 8.61 -4.20 18.07
N ARG A 89 8.67 -5.39 18.67
CA ARG A 89 9.23 -5.62 20.00
C ARG A 89 10.25 -6.74 19.99
N ARG A 90 11.25 -6.61 20.85
CA ARG A 90 12.21 -7.66 21.18
C ARG A 90 12.06 -8.04 22.64
N ASN A 91 11.66 -9.28 22.90
CA ASN A 91 11.40 -9.80 24.25
C ASN A 91 10.48 -8.87 25.08
N GLY A 92 9.45 -8.32 24.45
CA GLY A 92 8.49 -7.39 25.07
C GLY A 92 8.94 -5.91 25.08
N GLN A 93 10.22 -5.62 24.89
CA GLN A 93 10.74 -4.25 24.86
C GLN A 93 10.50 -3.58 23.51
N PRO A 94 10.22 -2.25 23.47
CA PRO A 94 10.12 -1.51 22.21
C PRO A 94 11.40 -1.64 21.38
N LEU A 95 11.25 -2.06 20.12
CA LEU A 95 12.38 -2.19 19.19
C LEU A 95 12.30 -1.13 18.10
N ALA A 96 11.15 -1.04 17.43
CA ALA A 96 10.92 -0.10 16.34
C ALA A 96 9.42 0.15 16.12
N LEU A 97 9.11 1.28 15.52
CA LEU A 97 7.80 1.63 14.97
C LEU A 97 7.88 1.57 13.46
N ILE A 98 6.92 0.88 12.84
CA ILE A 98 6.80 0.81 11.38
C ILE A 98 5.48 1.42 10.97
N PHE A 99 5.50 2.35 10.04
CA PHE A 99 4.30 3.01 9.54
C PHE A 99 4.46 3.37 8.06
N SER A 100 3.33 3.60 7.41
CA SER A 100 3.29 3.93 5.99
C SER A 100 2.70 5.31 5.78
N PRO A 101 3.53 6.37 5.76
CA PRO A 101 3.05 7.69 5.44
C PRO A 101 2.61 7.74 3.97
N VAL A 102 1.57 8.54 3.71
CA VAL A 102 1.07 8.80 2.36
C VAL A 102 1.19 10.29 2.13
N GLN A 103 2.29 10.69 1.50
CA GLN A 103 2.56 12.10 1.25
C GLN A 103 2.01 12.52 -0.11
N ARG A 104 1.30 13.65 -0.14
CA ARG A 104 0.99 14.40 -1.37
C ARG A 104 1.89 15.66 -1.39
N PRO A 105 2.56 16.03 -2.49
CA PRO A 105 2.48 15.50 -3.85
C PRO A 105 3.82 14.90 -4.34
N GLY A 106 3.82 13.66 -4.84
CA GLY A 106 4.78 13.29 -5.89
C GLY A 106 4.39 13.99 -7.19
N TYR A 107 5.29 14.07 -8.16
CA TYR A 107 5.05 14.84 -9.39
C TYR A 107 3.96 14.20 -10.25
N ALA A 108 3.92 12.85 -10.26
CA ALA A 108 2.98 12.07 -11.06
C ALA A 108 1.91 11.34 -10.22
N GLY A 109 1.85 11.59 -8.91
CA GLY A 109 0.90 10.94 -8.02
C GLY A 109 1.43 10.78 -6.59
N PRO A 110 0.67 10.12 -5.69
CA PRO A 110 1.12 9.87 -4.33
C PRO A 110 2.28 8.86 -4.30
N ILE A 111 3.27 9.14 -3.46
CA ILE A 111 4.34 8.18 -3.13
C ILE A 111 3.96 7.53 -1.79
N ARG A 112 3.78 6.22 -1.80
CA ARG A 112 3.55 5.46 -0.57
C ARG A 112 4.87 4.90 -0.08
N LEU A 113 5.22 5.24 1.14
CA LEU A 113 6.44 4.79 1.79
C LEU A 113 6.12 3.79 2.90
N MET A 114 7.13 3.04 3.31
CA MET A 114 7.19 2.34 4.58
C MET A 114 8.44 2.82 5.29
N VAL A 115 8.26 3.33 6.50
CA VAL A 115 9.33 3.91 7.32
C VAL A 115 9.43 3.12 8.61
N GLY A 116 10.65 2.71 8.96
CA GLY A 116 10.96 2.05 10.22
C GLY A 116 11.80 2.96 11.08
N VAL A 117 11.31 3.35 12.25
CA VAL A 117 12.02 4.16 13.24
C VAL A 117 12.34 3.29 14.45
N ARG A 118 13.61 3.14 14.79
CA ARG A 118 14.07 2.37 15.95
C ARG A 118 13.82 3.12 17.24
N ALA A 119 13.82 2.39 18.36
CA ALA A 119 13.60 2.97 19.69
C ALA A 119 14.65 4.02 20.10
N ASP A 120 15.84 4.00 19.48
CA ASP A 120 16.92 4.97 19.67
C ASP A 120 16.78 6.23 18.77
N GLY A 121 15.70 6.33 17.98
CA GLY A 121 15.45 7.46 17.08
C GLY A 121 16.14 7.35 15.71
N THR A 122 16.90 6.29 15.46
CA THR A 122 17.49 6.03 14.13
C THR A 122 16.47 5.41 13.18
N LEU A 123 16.64 5.61 11.88
CA LEU A 123 15.89 4.94 10.85
C LEU A 123 16.43 3.52 10.65
N GLY A 124 15.58 2.51 10.86
CA GLY A 124 15.84 1.16 10.33
C GLY A 124 15.90 1.17 8.80
N GLY A 125 15.15 2.10 8.19
CA GLY A 125 15.26 2.46 6.79
C GLY A 125 13.95 2.98 6.22
N VAL A 126 13.94 3.15 4.90
CA VAL A 126 12.76 3.54 4.12
C VAL A 126 12.61 2.60 2.93
N ARG A 127 11.37 2.24 2.58
CA ARG A 127 11.04 1.53 1.34
C ARG A 127 9.87 2.18 0.63
N VAL A 128 9.94 2.23 -0.70
CA VAL A 128 8.82 2.67 -1.53
C VAL A 128 7.89 1.48 -1.75
N LEU A 129 6.62 1.64 -1.39
CA LEU A 129 5.58 0.62 -1.59
C LEU A 129 4.91 0.77 -2.95
N SER A 130 4.72 2.01 -3.40
CA SER A 130 4.19 2.32 -4.73
C SER A 130 4.44 3.78 -5.08
N HIS A 131 4.69 4.07 -6.35
CA HIS A 131 4.74 5.42 -6.91
C HIS A 131 4.31 5.39 -8.38
N SER A 132 4.14 6.58 -8.98
CA SER A 132 3.83 6.72 -10.41
C SER A 132 4.81 7.66 -11.13
N GLU A 133 5.97 7.89 -10.52
CA GLU A 133 7.01 8.77 -11.06
C GLU A 133 7.49 8.37 -12.46
N THR A 134 7.94 9.37 -13.21
CA THR A 134 8.36 9.18 -14.61
C THR A 134 9.65 8.34 -14.67
N PRO A 135 9.67 7.24 -15.46
CA PRO A 135 10.87 6.43 -15.64
C PRO A 135 12.09 7.25 -16.09
N GLY A 136 13.24 7.05 -15.46
CA GLY A 136 14.48 7.76 -15.74
C GLY A 136 14.61 9.16 -15.12
N LEU A 137 13.52 9.72 -14.57
CA LEU A 137 13.53 11.02 -13.89
C LEU A 137 13.36 10.84 -12.37
N GLY A 138 12.20 10.35 -11.95
CA GLY A 138 11.81 10.26 -10.53
C GLY A 138 11.74 8.83 -9.99
N ASP A 139 11.94 7.82 -10.84
CA ASP A 139 11.88 6.39 -10.46
C ASP A 139 13.10 5.90 -9.67
N LYS A 140 14.13 6.74 -9.49
CA LYS A 140 15.33 6.41 -8.69
C LYS A 140 15.06 6.22 -7.19
N ILE A 141 13.85 6.55 -6.74
CA ILE A 141 13.38 6.23 -5.39
C ILE A 141 13.06 4.74 -5.23
N ASP A 142 12.86 4.02 -6.34
CA ASP A 142 12.66 2.58 -6.36
C ASP A 142 14.00 1.85 -6.15
N GLU A 143 14.01 0.91 -5.20
CA GLU A 143 15.16 0.06 -4.86
C GLU A 143 15.59 -0.81 -6.05
N GLU A 144 14.68 -1.14 -6.98
CA GLU A 144 15.03 -1.88 -8.19
C GLU A 144 15.80 -1.05 -9.23
N LYS A 145 15.79 0.28 -9.10
CA LYS A 145 16.43 1.22 -10.04
C LYS A 145 17.71 1.82 -9.49
N SER A 146 17.79 2.02 -8.17
CA SER A 146 18.87 2.77 -7.54
C SER A 146 18.91 2.53 -6.02
N ASP A 147 20.11 2.57 -5.45
CA ASP A 147 20.34 2.43 -4.01
C ASP A 147 20.04 3.72 -3.21
N TRP A 148 19.61 4.80 -3.89
CA TRP A 148 19.39 6.11 -3.26
C TRP A 148 18.51 6.03 -2.00
N ILE A 149 17.42 5.26 -2.05
CA ILE A 149 16.49 5.10 -0.93
C ILE A 149 17.10 4.34 0.27
N LEU A 150 18.16 3.56 0.03
CA LEU A 150 18.87 2.82 1.08
C LEU A 150 19.76 3.75 1.92
N GLY A 151 20.10 4.94 1.41
CA GLY A 151 20.93 5.93 2.10
C GLY A 151 20.31 6.51 3.37
N PHE A 152 19.02 6.25 3.62
CA PHE A 152 18.32 6.65 4.84
C PHE A 152 18.53 5.68 6.01
N SER A 153 18.96 4.43 5.75
CA SER A 153 19.20 3.47 6.83
C SER A 153 20.31 3.96 7.76
N GLY A 154 20.04 3.92 9.06
CA GLY A 154 20.94 4.39 10.12
C GLY A 154 20.93 5.91 10.37
N ARG A 155 20.24 6.70 9.54
CA ARG A 155 20.11 8.16 9.76
C ARG A 155 19.17 8.49 10.91
N SER A 156 19.28 9.68 11.46
CA SER A 156 18.37 10.19 12.50
C SER A 156 18.11 11.68 12.28
N LEU A 157 17.23 12.28 13.09
CA LEU A 157 17.02 13.73 13.07
C LEU A 157 18.28 14.53 13.44
N ASP A 158 19.21 13.90 14.14
CA ASP A 158 20.47 14.51 14.60
C ASP A 158 21.67 14.17 13.68
N ASP A 159 21.49 13.28 12.69
CA ASP A 159 22.51 12.92 11.71
C ASP A 159 21.97 13.04 10.27
N PRO A 160 22.25 14.15 9.55
CA PRO A 160 23.12 15.25 9.97
C PRO A 160 22.42 16.24 10.93
N PRO A 161 23.16 17.11 11.66
CA PRO A 161 22.59 18.16 12.49
C PRO A 161 21.66 19.07 11.70
N LEU A 162 20.68 19.66 12.36
CA LEU A 162 19.60 20.44 11.73
C LEU A 162 20.12 21.56 10.82
N GLU A 163 21.27 22.18 11.12
CA GLU A 163 21.86 23.23 10.27
C GLU A 163 22.37 22.73 8.91
N LYS A 164 22.56 21.41 8.77
CA LYS A 164 23.01 20.75 7.54
C LYS A 164 21.85 20.17 6.72
N TRP A 165 20.60 20.32 7.17
CA TRP A 165 19.43 19.95 6.39
C TRP A 165 19.24 20.96 5.27
N LYS A 166 19.82 20.67 4.10
CA LYS A 166 19.61 21.45 2.88
C LYS A 166 18.30 21.01 2.25
N VAL A 167 17.31 21.90 2.25
CA VAL A 167 16.08 21.79 1.46
C VAL A 167 16.29 22.48 0.12
#